data_AF-A0A7X6U8K1-F1
#
_entry.id   AF-A0A7X6U8K1-F1
#
_cell.length_a   1.000
_cell.length_b   1.000
_cell.length_c   1.000
_cell.angle_alpha   90.00
_cell.angle_beta   90.00
_cell.angle_gamma   90.00
#
_symmetry.space_group_name_H-M   'P 1'
#
loop_
_entity.id
_entity.type
_entity.pdbx_description
1 polymer ?
#
loop_
_entity_poly.entity_id
_entity_poly.type
_entity_poly.pdbx_seq_one_letter_code
_entity_poly.pdbx_strand_id
1 'polypeptide(L)'
;MVPGEKPKDFGRTSRRLLQTMKPYRLPSLLALIFAAGSTIFGIIGPKVLGRATTILFEGAVAKVMNQASAAIDFAAIGRILVWLVIIYTCSTLFNYIQGFVMAGVAMRISYGFRKDIAAKISRLPLGYFDRQTHGEVLSRVTNDVDTVGHTLQQSLGQLIASVTTLIGVLVMMLTISWVMTLAALLIVPITGFLIRFVVKRSHKYFSQQQAVLGEVNGHIEEMYGGHVVMKAYSGEAASVAKFSKLNLQLYSSAWKSQFLSGMMQPVMQFVGNVGYVVVCILGGYLAIRR
;
A
#
# COMPACT_ATOMS: atom_id res chain seq x y z
N MET A 1 8.92 -3.89 19.50
CA MET A 1 9.34 -4.39 18.18
C MET A 1 10.81 -4.06 18.01
N VAL A 2 11.66 -5.09 17.97
CA VAL A 2 13.10 -4.94 17.69
C VAL A 2 13.24 -4.28 16.31
N PRO A 3 14.07 -3.26 16.14
CA PRO A 3 14.31 -2.68 14.81
C PRO A 3 14.77 -3.80 13.87
N GLY A 4 14.03 -4.02 12.79
CA GLY A 4 14.36 -5.07 11.81
C GLY A 4 15.78 -4.88 11.31
N GLU A 5 16.58 -5.96 11.34
CA GLU A 5 17.97 -5.92 10.87
C GLU A 5 18.01 -5.44 9.41
N LYS A 6 18.92 -4.51 9.11
CA LYS A 6 19.12 -4.08 7.72
C LYS A 6 19.60 -5.28 6.89
N PRO A 7 19.01 -5.53 5.71
CA PRO A 7 19.42 -6.65 4.88
C PRO A 7 20.89 -6.49 4.47
N LYS A 8 21.72 -7.49 4.77
CA LYS A 8 23.15 -7.52 4.39
C LYS A 8 23.35 -7.50 2.87
N ASP A 9 22.46 -8.19 2.13
CA ASP A 9 22.44 -8.24 0.67
C ASP A 9 20.99 -8.39 0.15
N PHE A 10 20.31 -7.26 -0.05
CA PHE A 10 18.92 -7.26 -0.52
C PHE A 10 18.77 -7.94 -1.90
N GLY A 11 19.60 -7.54 -2.87
CA GLY A 11 19.49 -8.03 -4.25
C GLY A 11 19.69 -9.55 -4.40
N ARG A 12 20.65 -10.12 -3.67
CA ARG A 12 20.88 -11.58 -3.68
C ARG A 12 19.72 -12.34 -3.04
N THR A 13 19.17 -11.81 -1.95
CA THR A 13 18.03 -12.41 -1.24
C THR A 13 16.76 -12.35 -2.07
N SER A 14 16.45 -11.22 -2.70
CA SER A 14 15.33 -11.09 -3.65
C SER A 14 15.49 -12.03 -4.85
N ARG A 15 16.70 -12.16 -5.41
CA ARG A 15 16.97 -13.11 -6.50
C ARG A 15 16.73 -14.55 -6.06
N ARG A 16 17.14 -14.93 -4.85
CA ARG A 16 16.90 -16.26 -4.29
C ARG A 16 15.40 -16.52 -4.08
N LEU A 17 14.65 -15.53 -3.61
CA LEU A 17 13.20 -15.61 -3.47
C LEU A 17 12.50 -15.79 -4.84
N LEU A 18 12.92 -15.04 -5.86
CA LEU A 18 12.42 -15.21 -7.23
C LEU A 18 12.80 -16.59 -7.80
N GLN A 19 13.97 -17.13 -7.44
CA GLN A 19 14.35 -18.49 -7.82
C GLN A 19 13.45 -19.55 -7.16
N THR A 20 13.05 -19.36 -5.90
CA THR A 20 12.09 -20.26 -5.24
C THR A 20 10.68 -20.20 -5.86
N MET A 21 10.35 -19.13 -6.58
CA MET A 21 9.11 -19.04 -7.37
C MET A 21 9.17 -19.76 -8.72
N LYS A 22 10.35 -20.17 -9.20
CA LYS A 22 10.52 -20.81 -10.53
C LYS A 22 9.58 -22.00 -10.79
N PRO A 23 9.33 -22.91 -9.83
CA PRO A 23 8.38 -24.01 -10.03
C PRO A 23 6.96 -23.53 -10.31
N TYR A 24 6.61 -22.33 -9.84
CA TYR A 24 5.29 -21.70 -9.96
C TYR A 24 5.29 -20.55 -10.97
N ARG A 25 6.24 -20.52 -11.92
CA ARG A 25 6.37 -19.44 -12.91
C ARG A 25 5.13 -19.26 -13.79
N LEU A 26 4.50 -20.37 -14.20
CA LEU A 26 3.32 -20.36 -15.06
C LEU A 26 2.09 -19.75 -14.35
N PRO A 27 1.67 -20.26 -13.18
CA PRO A 27 0.55 -19.67 -12.45
C PRO A 27 0.85 -18.23 -12.02
N SER A 28 2.09 -17.92 -11.64
CA SER A 28 2.49 -16.54 -11.33
C SER A 28 2.28 -15.64 -12.54
N LEU A 29 2.83 -15.99 -13.71
CA LEU A 29 2.73 -15.19 -14.94
C LEU A 29 1.28 -15.03 -15.42
N LEU A 30 0.46 -16.08 -15.34
CA LEU A 30 -0.97 -15.99 -15.61
C LEU A 30 -1.64 -14.98 -14.67
N ALA A 31 -1.35 -15.07 -13.37
CA ALA A 31 -1.89 -14.12 -12.39
C ALA A 31 -1.46 -12.68 -12.70
N LEU A 32 -0.21 -12.44 -13.14
CA LEU A 32 0.23 -11.10 -13.55
C LEU A 32 -0.56 -10.56 -14.75
N ILE A 33 -0.86 -11.41 -15.74
CA ILE A 33 -1.68 -11.04 -16.90
C ILE A 33 -3.10 -10.70 -16.46
N PHE A 34 -3.71 -11.52 -15.58
CA PHE A 34 -5.04 -11.24 -15.04
C PHE A 34 -5.07 -9.94 -14.21
N ALA A 35 -4.03 -9.63 -13.41
CA ALA A 35 -3.90 -8.35 -12.71
C ALA A 35 -3.82 -7.15 -13.66
N ALA A 36 -3.02 -7.26 -14.73
CA ALA A 36 -2.92 -6.20 -15.72
C ALA A 36 -4.26 -6.02 -16.45
N GLY A 37 -4.89 -7.11 -16.87
CA GLY A 37 -6.19 -7.11 -17.54
C GLY A 37 -7.31 -6.52 -16.69
N SER A 38 -7.42 -6.91 -15.41
CA SER A 38 -8.41 -6.33 -14.49
C SER A 38 -8.21 -4.82 -14.35
N THR A 39 -6.96 -4.39 -14.17
CA THR A 39 -6.61 -2.98 -14.03
C THR A 39 -7.01 -2.20 -15.29
N ILE A 40 -6.71 -2.71 -16.49
CA ILE A 40 -7.09 -2.08 -17.76
C ILE A 40 -8.61 -1.94 -17.87
N PHE A 41 -9.38 -2.99 -17.57
CA PHE A 41 -10.84 -2.92 -17.57
C PHE A 41 -11.38 -1.90 -16.57
N GLY A 42 -10.80 -1.82 -15.37
CA GLY A 42 -11.13 -0.81 -14.38
C GLY A 42 -10.89 0.63 -14.86
N ILE A 43 -9.80 0.87 -15.59
CA ILE A 43 -9.46 2.19 -16.13
C ILE A 43 -10.40 2.59 -17.28
N ILE A 44 -10.88 1.65 -18.09
CA ILE A 44 -11.81 1.91 -19.21
C ILE A 44 -13.15 2.48 -18.73
N GLY A 45 -13.60 2.11 -17.52
CA GLY A 45 -14.88 2.52 -16.94
C GLY A 45 -15.17 4.02 -17.02
N PRO A 46 -14.33 4.90 -16.44
CA PRO A 46 -14.50 6.36 -16.52
C PRO A 46 -14.66 6.92 -17.95
N LYS A 47 -13.93 6.39 -18.94
CA LYS A 47 -14.03 6.84 -20.34
C LYS A 47 -15.37 6.46 -20.96
N VAL A 48 -15.87 5.25 -20.66
CA VAL A 48 -17.18 4.79 -21.12
C VAL A 48 -18.30 5.56 -20.43
N LEU A 49 -18.18 5.83 -19.13
CA LEU A 49 -19.12 6.65 -18.37
C LEU A 49 -19.18 8.10 -18.88
N GLY A 50 -18.04 8.65 -19.32
CA GLY A 50 -17.96 9.93 -20.01
C GLY A 50 -18.85 10.01 -21.26
N ARG A 51 -19.02 8.92 -22.01
CA ARG A 51 -19.92 8.87 -23.17
C ARG A 51 -21.39 8.88 -22.76
N ALA A 52 -21.75 8.14 -21.71
CA ALA A 52 -23.12 8.14 -21.18
C ALA A 52 -23.53 9.54 -20.69
N THR A 53 -22.63 10.22 -19.98
CA THR A 53 -22.87 11.61 -19.53
C THR A 53 -22.98 12.59 -20.68
N THR A 54 -22.19 12.41 -21.75
CA THR A 54 -22.29 13.23 -22.97
C THR A 54 -23.66 13.07 -23.65
N ILE A 55 -24.13 11.83 -23.88
CA ILE A 55 -25.44 11.56 -24.51
C ILE A 55 -26.58 12.13 -23.66
N LEU A 56 -26.49 11.96 -22.33
CA LEU A 56 -27.48 12.49 -21.40
C LEU A 56 -27.50 14.03 -21.43
N PHE A 57 -26.33 14.67 -21.47
CA PHE A 57 -26.19 16.12 -21.54
C PHE A 57 -26.72 16.69 -22.86
N GLU A 58 -26.31 16.14 -23.99
CA GLU A 58 -26.78 16.55 -25.33
C GLU A 58 -28.30 16.41 -25.46
N GLY A 59 -28.85 15.27 -25.02
CA GLY A 59 -30.30 15.06 -25.01
C GLY A 59 -31.06 16.01 -24.08
N ALA A 60 -30.50 16.34 -22.91
CA ALA A 60 -31.10 17.29 -21.97
C ALA A 60 -31.10 18.72 -22.53
N VAL A 61 -29.97 19.17 -23.09
CA VAL A 61 -29.85 20.51 -23.71
C VAL A 61 -30.81 20.64 -24.89
N ALA A 62 -30.88 19.63 -25.76
CA ALA A 62 -31.73 19.67 -26.94
C ALA A 62 -33.23 19.70 -26.58
N LYS A 63 -33.62 19.05 -25.47
CA LYS A 63 -34.98 19.14 -24.89
C LYS A 63 -35.29 20.54 -24.33
N VAL A 64 -34.33 21.19 -23.68
CA VAL A 64 -34.48 22.57 -23.17
C VAL A 64 -34.59 23.58 -24.31
N MET A 65 -33.89 23.35 -25.42
CA MET A 65 -33.89 24.23 -26.60
C MET A 65 -35.10 24.03 -27.55
N ASN A 66 -36.12 23.25 -27.15
CA ASN A 66 -37.34 22.97 -27.93
C ASN A 66 -37.09 22.50 -29.38
N GLN A 67 -36.02 21.75 -29.63
CA GLN A 67 -35.87 21.07 -30.91
C GLN A 67 -36.86 19.89 -30.98
N ALA A 68 -37.77 19.93 -31.95
CA ALA A 68 -38.92 19.02 -32.11
C ALA A 68 -38.58 17.52 -32.30
N SER A 69 -37.30 17.13 -32.23
CA SER A 69 -36.83 15.74 -32.38
C SER A 69 -35.86 15.29 -31.28
N ALA A 70 -35.72 16.05 -30.19
CA ALA A 70 -34.74 15.77 -29.14
C ALA A 70 -35.31 14.94 -27.98
N ALA A 71 -35.44 13.63 -28.18
CA ALA A 71 -35.65 12.70 -27.07
C ALA A 71 -34.29 12.27 -26.50
N ILE A 72 -34.18 12.24 -25.16
CA ILE A 72 -33.03 11.61 -24.50
C ILE A 72 -33.07 10.11 -24.85
N ASP A 73 -32.02 9.60 -25.47
CA ASP A 73 -31.91 8.17 -25.80
C ASP A 73 -31.55 7.35 -24.55
N PHE A 74 -32.57 7.08 -23.74
CA PHE A 74 -32.45 6.22 -22.56
C PHE A 74 -32.05 4.77 -22.93
N ALA A 75 -32.33 4.31 -24.14
CA ALA A 75 -31.94 2.98 -24.60
C ALA A 75 -30.43 2.91 -24.86
N ALA A 76 -29.84 3.95 -25.45
CA ALA A 76 -28.39 4.08 -25.61
C ALA A 76 -27.68 4.16 -24.26
N ILE A 77 -28.20 4.96 -23.32
CA ILE A 77 -27.65 5.06 -21.95
C ILE A 77 -27.72 3.69 -21.26
N GLY A 78 -28.88 3.02 -21.33
CA GLY A 78 -29.06 1.67 -20.78
C GLY A 78 -28.05 0.66 -21.34
N ARG A 79 -27.80 0.69 -22.66
CA ARG A 79 -26.78 -0.16 -23.31
C ARG A 79 -25.37 0.13 -22.80
N ILE A 80 -25.02 1.40 -22.58
CA ILE A 80 -23.72 1.78 -22.03
C ILE A 80 -23.58 1.31 -20.57
N LEU A 81 -24.63 1.45 -19.76
CA LEU A 81 -24.63 0.97 -18.38
C LEU A 81 -24.49 -0.54 -18.29
N VAL A 82 -25.18 -1.30 -19.15
CA VAL A 82 -25.00 -2.76 -19.24
C VAL A 82 -23.57 -3.11 -19.63
N TRP A 83 -22.97 -2.41 -20.60
CA TRP A 83 -21.56 -2.57 -20.94
C TRP A 83 -20.63 -2.27 -19.77
N LEU A 84 -20.90 -1.22 -18.99
CA LEU A 84 -20.13 -0.90 -17.78
C LEU A 84 -20.22 -2.02 -16.74
N VAL A 85 -21.41 -2.57 -16.51
CA VAL A 85 -21.60 -3.71 -15.61
C VAL A 85 -20.77 -4.90 -16.08
N ILE A 86 -20.78 -5.21 -17.38
CA ILE A 86 -19.97 -6.31 -17.95
C ILE A 86 -18.48 -6.04 -17.72
N ILE A 87 -17.99 -4.84 -18.04
CA ILE A 87 -16.57 -4.47 -17.88
C ILE A 87 -16.13 -4.57 -16.41
N TYR A 88 -16.92 -4.05 -15.46
CA TYR A 88 -16.59 -4.13 -14.04
C TYR A 88 -16.71 -5.55 -13.48
N THR A 89 -17.64 -6.34 -13.99
CA THR A 89 -17.75 -7.76 -13.64
C THR A 89 -16.52 -8.52 -14.14
N CYS A 90 -16.10 -8.31 -15.38
CA CYS A 90 -14.87 -8.89 -15.93
C CYS A 90 -13.62 -8.45 -15.15
N SER A 91 -13.52 -7.15 -14.81
CA SER A 91 -12.43 -6.60 -14.00
C SER A 91 -12.35 -7.30 -12.63
N THR A 92 -13.48 -7.40 -11.94
CA THR A 92 -13.56 -8.03 -10.61
C THR A 92 -13.25 -9.53 -10.69
N LEU A 93 -13.77 -10.22 -11.72
CA LEU A 93 -13.50 -11.63 -11.95
C LEU A 93 -12.00 -11.89 -12.19
N PHE A 94 -11.34 -11.06 -13.01
CA PHE A 94 -9.92 -11.18 -13.29
C PHE A 94 -9.09 -10.89 -12.04
N ASN A 95 -9.46 -9.88 -11.26
CA ASN A 95 -8.82 -9.58 -9.98
C ASN A 95 -8.97 -10.75 -8.98
N TYR A 96 -10.16 -11.34 -8.90
CA TYR A 96 -10.42 -12.52 -8.07
C TYR A 96 -9.56 -13.73 -8.50
N ILE A 97 -9.52 -14.04 -9.80
CA ILE A 97 -8.72 -15.15 -10.34
C ILE A 97 -7.23 -14.94 -10.03
N GLN A 98 -6.70 -13.74 -10.30
CA GLN A 98 -5.31 -13.40 -9.97
C GLN A 98 -5.03 -13.54 -8.47
N GLY A 99 -5.93 -13.04 -7.62
CA GLY A 99 -5.81 -13.12 -6.16
C GLY A 99 -5.78 -14.56 -5.67
N PHE A 100 -6.69 -15.40 -6.18
CA PHE A 100 -6.77 -16.81 -5.84
C PHE A 100 -5.52 -17.58 -6.26
N VAL A 101 -5.05 -17.37 -7.50
CA VAL A 101 -3.83 -18.02 -8.01
C VAL A 101 -2.61 -17.60 -7.20
N MET A 102 -2.44 -16.30 -6.92
CA MET A 102 -1.32 -15.79 -6.12
C MET A 102 -1.36 -16.28 -4.67
N ALA A 103 -2.55 -16.38 -4.06
CA ALA A 103 -2.70 -16.97 -2.73
C ALA A 103 -2.22 -18.43 -2.72
N GLY A 104 -2.59 -19.22 -3.73
CA GLY A 104 -2.13 -20.60 -3.88
C GLY A 104 -0.60 -20.70 -4.07
N VAL A 105 0.01 -19.81 -4.87
CA VAL A 105 1.47 -19.75 -5.05
C VAL A 105 2.17 -19.40 -3.74
N ALA A 106 1.72 -18.34 -3.05
CA ALA A 106 2.29 -17.91 -1.78
C ALA A 106 2.21 -19.02 -0.71
N MET A 107 1.06 -19.68 -0.58
CA MET A 107 0.86 -20.77 0.39
C MET A 107 1.78 -21.96 0.11
N ARG A 108 1.97 -22.35 -1.16
CA ARG A 108 2.89 -23.44 -1.53
C ARG A 108 4.35 -23.09 -1.22
N ILE A 109 4.75 -21.84 -1.46
CA ILE A 109 6.10 -21.36 -1.13
C ILE A 109 6.31 -21.36 0.39
N SER A 110 5.37 -20.82 1.17
CA SER A 110 5.43 -20.83 2.63
C SER A 110 5.47 -22.24 3.19
N TYR A 111 4.70 -23.18 2.61
CA TYR A 111 4.78 -24.60 2.97
C TYR A 111 6.17 -25.19 2.68
N GLY A 112 6.75 -24.88 1.52
CA GLY A 112 8.13 -25.27 1.18
C GLY A 112 9.15 -24.75 2.20
N PHE A 113 9.08 -23.47 2.55
CA PHE A 113 9.96 -22.89 3.58
C PHE A 113 9.77 -23.57 4.94
N ARG A 114 8.54 -23.83 5.39
CA ARG A 114 8.31 -24.55 6.65
C ARG A 114 8.92 -25.95 6.63
N LYS A 115 8.78 -26.66 5.51
CA LYS A 115 9.38 -28.00 5.34
C LYS A 115 10.91 -27.95 5.39
N ASP A 116 11.52 -27.01 4.67
CA ASP A 116 12.97 -26.85 4.62
C ASP A 116 13.55 -26.42 5.98
N ILE A 117 12.86 -25.51 6.69
CA ILE A 117 13.26 -25.07 8.02
C ILE A 117 13.11 -26.22 9.03
N ALA A 118 12.00 -26.97 9.00
CA ALA A 118 11.81 -28.12 9.88
C ALA A 118 12.90 -29.18 9.66
N ALA A 119 13.20 -29.52 8.40
CA ALA A 119 14.29 -30.45 8.07
C ALA A 119 15.66 -29.93 8.51
N LYS A 120 15.88 -28.61 8.49
CA LYS A 120 17.11 -27.99 8.96
C LYS A 120 17.23 -28.02 10.48
N ILE A 121 16.15 -27.70 11.20
CA ILE A 121 16.09 -27.72 12.68
C ILE A 121 16.51 -29.08 13.22
N SER A 122 16.02 -30.18 12.64
CA SER A 122 16.38 -31.54 13.06
C SER A 122 17.85 -31.93 12.84
N ARG A 123 18.62 -31.12 12.10
CA ARG A 123 20.04 -31.37 11.77
C ARG A 123 20.98 -30.34 12.39
N LEU A 124 20.46 -29.37 13.14
CA LEU A 124 21.30 -28.36 13.78
C LEU A 124 21.94 -28.94 15.05
N PRO A 125 23.22 -28.63 15.32
CA PRO A 125 23.89 -29.07 16.54
C PRO A 125 23.24 -28.43 17.77
N LEU A 126 23.27 -29.12 18.92
CA LEU A 126 22.71 -28.60 20.18
C LEU A 126 23.19 -27.18 20.51
N GLY A 127 24.48 -26.89 20.25
CA GLY A 127 25.07 -25.57 20.49
C GLY A 127 24.45 -24.41 19.70
N TYR A 128 23.64 -24.67 18.68
CA TYR A 128 22.80 -23.64 18.05
C TYR A 128 21.62 -23.24 18.94
N PHE A 129 21.00 -24.22 19.59
CA PHE A 129 19.85 -24.03 20.48
C PHE A 129 20.26 -23.47 21.85
N ASP A 130 21.52 -23.70 22.28
CA ASP A 130 22.05 -23.08 23.50
C ASP A 130 22.26 -21.56 23.38
N ARG A 131 22.36 -21.05 22.15
CA ARG A 131 22.61 -19.61 21.86
C ARG A 131 21.35 -18.82 21.55
N GLN A 132 20.25 -19.49 21.19
CA GLN A 132 19.03 -18.86 20.71
C GLN A 132 17.84 -19.25 21.59
N THR A 133 16.95 -18.30 21.87
CA THR A 133 15.75 -18.63 22.64
C THR A 133 14.78 -19.49 21.81
N HIS A 134 14.05 -20.38 22.46
CA HIS A 134 13.01 -21.19 21.81
C HIS A 134 12.00 -20.32 21.04
N GLY A 135 11.66 -19.13 21.59
CA GLY A 135 10.76 -18.18 20.96
C GLY A 135 11.31 -17.58 19.65
N GLU A 136 12.60 -17.32 19.58
CA GLU A 136 13.23 -16.81 18.36
C GLU A 136 13.22 -17.84 17.23
N VAL A 137 13.47 -19.12 17.54
CA VAL A 137 13.38 -20.20 16.56
C VAL A 137 11.96 -20.36 16.06
N LEU A 138 10.97 -20.33 16.95
CA LEU A 138 9.56 -20.44 16.59
C LEU A 138 9.12 -19.26 15.70
N SER A 139 9.52 -18.03 16.05
CA SER A 139 9.17 -16.83 15.29
C SER A 139 9.70 -16.85 13.86
N ARG A 140 10.91 -17.37 13.63
CA ARG A 140 11.47 -17.54 12.27
C ARG A 140 10.71 -18.58 11.44
N VAL A 141 10.13 -19.60 12.07
CA VAL A 141 9.34 -20.65 11.38
C VAL A 141 7.93 -20.15 11.05
N THR A 142 7.35 -19.32 11.92
CA THR A 142 5.97 -18.82 11.79
C THR A 142 5.97 -17.44 11.13
N ASN A 143 6.30 -16.40 11.88
CA ASN A 143 6.13 -15.00 11.52
C ASN A 143 6.94 -14.61 10.28
N ASP A 144 8.21 -15.03 10.18
CA ASP A 144 9.04 -14.65 9.03
C ASP A 144 8.52 -15.32 7.74
N VAL A 145 8.12 -16.59 7.82
CA VAL A 145 7.57 -17.33 6.68
C VAL A 145 6.20 -16.77 6.27
N ASP A 146 5.36 -16.37 7.23
CA ASP A 146 4.09 -15.71 6.97
C ASP A 146 4.29 -14.33 6.36
N THR A 147 5.28 -13.57 6.83
CA THR A 147 5.64 -12.26 6.26
C THR A 147 6.05 -12.41 4.80
N VAL A 148 6.87 -13.42 4.47
CA VAL A 148 7.25 -13.71 3.08
C VAL A 148 6.03 -14.11 2.25
N GLY A 149 5.17 -14.98 2.78
CA GLY A 149 3.93 -15.41 2.12
C GLY A 149 3.01 -14.23 1.79
N HIS A 150 2.68 -13.40 2.79
CA HIS A 150 1.86 -12.20 2.61
C HIS A 150 2.49 -11.21 1.63
N THR A 151 3.80 -10.99 1.73
CA THR A 151 4.53 -10.08 0.82
C THR A 151 4.43 -10.56 -0.63
N LEU A 152 4.62 -11.85 -0.88
CA LEU A 152 4.50 -12.45 -2.21
C LEU A 152 3.07 -12.33 -2.75
N GLN A 153 2.06 -12.58 -1.91
CA GLN A 153 0.66 -12.52 -2.30
C GLN A 153 0.22 -11.09 -2.65
N GLN A 154 0.49 -10.13 -1.77
CA GLN A 154 -0.05 -8.77 -1.87
C GLN A 154 0.84 -7.86 -2.72
N SER A 155 2.15 -7.84 -2.47
CA SER A 155 3.04 -6.83 -3.07
C SER A 155 3.27 -7.08 -4.55
N LEU A 156 3.43 -8.34 -4.99
CA LEU A 156 3.67 -8.62 -6.41
C LEU A 156 2.45 -8.27 -7.27
N GLY A 157 1.24 -8.63 -6.82
CA GLY A 157 0.01 -8.26 -7.52
C GLY A 157 -0.19 -6.74 -7.53
N GLN A 158 0.00 -6.09 -6.39
CA GLN A 158 -0.16 -4.64 -6.26
C GLN A 158 0.87 -3.85 -7.07
N LEU A 159 2.12 -4.30 -7.18
CA LEU A 159 3.13 -3.64 -8.00
C LEU A 159 2.70 -3.62 -9.47
N ILE A 160 2.20 -4.73 -9.99
CA ILE A 160 1.76 -4.82 -11.39
C ILE A 160 0.50 -3.99 -11.62
N ALA A 161 -0.47 -4.08 -10.72
CA ALA A 161 -1.65 -3.22 -10.77
C ALA A 161 -1.25 -1.74 -10.71
N SER A 162 -0.29 -1.35 -9.86
CA SER A 162 0.16 0.04 -9.72
C SER A 162 0.88 0.54 -10.98
N VAL A 163 1.77 -0.27 -11.56
CA VAL A 163 2.47 0.07 -12.81
C VAL A 163 1.48 0.16 -13.97
N THR A 164 0.57 -0.82 -14.08
CA THR A 164 -0.49 -0.82 -15.11
C THR A 164 -1.43 0.36 -14.93
N THR A 165 -1.77 0.73 -13.69
CA THR A 165 -2.59 1.91 -13.39
C THR A 165 -1.87 3.18 -13.80
N LEU A 166 -0.61 3.34 -13.39
CA LEU A 166 0.18 4.53 -13.71
C LEU A 166 0.30 4.73 -15.22
N ILE A 167 0.72 3.69 -15.95
CA ILE A 167 0.91 3.75 -17.41
C ILE A 167 -0.45 3.85 -18.11
N GLY A 168 -1.42 3.02 -17.73
CA GLY A 168 -2.72 2.93 -18.38
C GLY A 168 -3.56 4.20 -18.21
N VAL A 169 -3.57 4.80 -17.02
CA VAL A 169 -4.24 6.09 -16.77
C VAL A 169 -3.53 7.21 -17.53
N LEU A 170 -2.19 7.26 -17.50
CA LEU A 170 -1.43 8.28 -18.23
C LEU A 170 -1.73 8.22 -19.74
N VAL A 171 -1.64 7.03 -20.35
CA VAL A 171 -1.95 6.82 -21.76
C VAL A 171 -3.40 7.22 -22.05
N MET A 172 -4.36 6.81 -21.21
CA MET A 172 -5.76 7.20 -21.38
C MET A 172 -5.94 8.71 -21.34
N MET A 173 -5.38 9.40 -20.33
CA MET A 173 -5.50 10.85 -20.19
C MET A 173 -4.92 11.58 -21.39
N LEU A 174 -3.74 11.16 -21.86
CA LEU A 174 -3.09 11.71 -23.06
C LEU A 174 -3.94 11.52 -24.33
N THR A 175 -4.66 10.39 -24.46
CA THR A 175 -5.58 10.16 -25.58
C THR A 175 -6.85 11.01 -25.54
N ILE A 176 -7.24 11.52 -24.36
CA ILE A 176 -8.44 12.35 -24.19
C ILE A 176 -8.11 13.83 -24.40
N SER A 177 -7.12 14.35 -23.66
CA SER A 177 -6.69 15.75 -23.75
C SER A 177 -5.30 15.95 -23.13
N TRP A 178 -4.34 16.38 -23.95
CA TRP A 178 -3.00 16.74 -23.48
C TRP A 178 -3.02 17.88 -22.45
N VAL A 179 -3.87 18.89 -22.65
CA VAL A 179 -3.93 20.09 -21.78
C VAL A 179 -4.39 19.73 -20.37
N MET A 180 -5.46 18.92 -20.25
CA MET A 180 -5.93 18.43 -18.95
C MET A 180 -4.90 17.51 -18.28
N THR A 181 -4.20 16.70 -19.08
CA THR A 181 -3.15 15.81 -18.57
C THR A 181 -1.99 16.59 -17.98
N LEU A 182 -1.53 17.66 -18.66
CA LEU A 182 -0.45 18.50 -18.16
C LEU A 182 -0.84 19.18 -16.85
N ALA A 183 -2.06 19.69 -16.75
CA ALA A 183 -2.57 20.28 -15.51
C ALA A 183 -2.62 19.26 -14.36
N ALA A 184 -3.06 18.04 -14.64
CA ALA A 184 -3.06 16.96 -13.65
C ALA A 184 -1.63 16.55 -13.23
N LEU A 185 -0.71 16.48 -14.20
CA LEU A 185 0.70 16.16 -13.94
C LEU A 185 1.40 17.21 -13.08
N LEU A 186 1.02 18.49 -13.16
CA LEU A 186 1.55 19.55 -12.30
C LEU A 186 1.20 19.35 -10.81
N ILE A 187 0.14 18.62 -10.49
CA ILE A 187 -0.24 18.30 -9.11
C ILE A 187 0.73 17.28 -8.50
N VAL A 188 1.29 16.38 -9.32
CA VAL A 188 2.22 15.32 -8.87
C VAL A 188 3.47 15.89 -8.18
N PRO A 189 4.25 16.82 -8.76
CA PRO A 189 5.42 17.38 -8.10
C PRO A 189 5.05 18.22 -6.86
N ILE A 190 3.89 18.89 -6.86
CA ILE A 190 3.40 19.62 -5.68
C ILE A 190 3.15 18.65 -4.52
N THR A 191 2.45 17.55 -4.80
CA THR A 191 2.23 16.44 -3.85
C THR A 191 3.57 15.89 -3.34
N GLY A 192 4.50 15.61 -4.25
CA GLY A 192 5.83 15.10 -3.91
C GLY A 192 6.64 16.04 -3.01
N PHE A 193 6.59 17.35 -3.27
CA PHE A 193 7.25 18.35 -2.45
C PHE A 193 6.67 18.41 -1.03
N LEU A 194 5.34 18.46 -0.90
CA LEU A 194 4.66 18.50 0.39
C LEU A 194 4.90 17.22 1.20
N ILE A 195 4.81 16.04 0.57
CA ILE A 195 5.14 14.76 1.20
C ILE A 195 6.58 14.77 1.69
N ARG A 196 7.53 15.19 0.84
CA ARG A 196 8.95 15.23 1.22
C ARG A 196 9.18 16.10 2.45
N PHE A 197 8.49 17.24 2.53
CA PHE A 197 8.56 18.13 3.69
C PHE A 197 8.04 17.46 4.97
N VAL A 198 6.85 16.84 4.90
CA VAL A 198 6.23 16.14 6.03
C VAL A 198 7.08 14.96 6.49
N VAL A 199 7.49 14.10 5.55
CA VAL A 199 8.32 12.91 5.84
C VAL A 199 9.66 13.30 6.44
N LYS A 200 10.34 14.32 5.91
CA LYS A 200 11.64 14.77 6.44
C LYS A 200 11.52 15.21 7.91
N ARG A 201 10.43 15.90 8.28
CA ARG A 201 10.20 16.30 9.68
C ARG A 201 9.74 15.15 10.55
N SER A 202 8.81 14.34 10.07
CA SER A 202 8.29 13.17 10.81
C SER A 202 9.42 12.19 11.12
N HIS A 203 10.29 11.89 10.15
CA HIS A 203 11.38 10.95 10.30
C HIS A 203 12.36 11.31 11.44
N LYS A 204 12.62 12.61 11.66
CA LYS A 204 13.44 13.07 12.79
C LYS A 204 12.85 12.64 14.14
N TYR A 205 11.55 12.84 14.33
CA TYR A 205 10.86 12.48 15.57
C TYR A 205 10.63 10.97 15.68
N PHE A 206 10.41 10.26 14.58
CA PHE A 206 10.38 8.79 14.58
C PHE A 206 11.72 8.19 15.02
N SER A 207 12.83 8.74 14.54
CA SER A 207 14.16 8.30 14.97
C SER A 207 14.37 8.54 16.48
N GLN A 208 13.95 9.70 16.99
CA GLN A 208 14.03 10.02 18.41
C GLN A 208 13.11 9.12 19.25
N GLN A 209 11.86 8.92 18.81
CA GLN A 209 10.91 8.02 19.44
C GLN A 209 11.48 6.59 19.53
N GLN A 210 12.10 6.09 18.46
CA GLN A 210 12.69 4.76 18.45
C GLN A 210 13.88 4.64 19.42
N ALA A 211 14.72 5.67 19.52
CA ALA A 211 15.84 5.72 20.47
C ALA A 211 15.34 5.70 21.93
N VAL A 212 14.41 6.60 22.29
CA VAL A 212 13.85 6.67 23.65
C VAL A 212 13.06 5.41 23.99
N LEU A 213 12.36 4.81 23.02
CA LEU A 213 11.69 3.53 23.21
C LEU A 213 12.68 2.40 23.54
N GLY A 214 13.88 2.44 22.95
CA GLY A 214 14.98 1.54 23.30
C GLY A 214 15.42 1.72 24.76
N GLU A 215 15.59 2.97 25.21
CA GLU A 215 15.93 3.28 26.61
C GLU A 215 14.84 2.83 27.59
N VAL A 216 13.56 3.05 27.27
CA VAL A 216 12.42 2.59 28.07
C VAL A 216 12.42 1.07 28.18
N ASN A 217 12.56 0.35 27.06
CA ASN A 217 12.60 -1.12 27.06
C ASN A 217 13.81 -1.66 27.81
N GLY A 218 14.98 -1.02 27.66
CA GLY A 218 16.18 -1.40 28.41
C GLY A 218 16.00 -1.22 29.92
N HIS A 219 15.39 -0.10 30.35
CA HIS A 219 15.05 0.11 31.76
C HIS A 219 14.05 -0.94 32.26
N ILE A 220 13.02 -1.26 31.48
CA ILE A 220 12.06 -2.33 31.82
C ILE A 220 12.81 -3.67 31.98
N GLU A 221 13.66 -4.04 31.03
CA GLU A 221 14.41 -5.30 31.05
C GLU A 221 15.36 -5.39 32.26
N GLU A 222 16.07 -4.32 32.58
CA GLU A 222 16.95 -4.23 33.76
C GLU A 222 16.14 -4.34 35.07
N MET A 223 14.96 -3.72 35.15
CA MET A 223 14.13 -3.76 36.35
C MET A 223 13.42 -5.10 36.56
N TYR A 224 13.02 -5.79 35.49
CA TYR A 224 12.46 -7.13 35.59
C TYR A 224 13.55 -8.18 35.84
N GLY A 225 14.71 -8.08 35.17
CA GLY A 225 15.85 -8.98 35.40
C GLY A 225 16.46 -8.80 36.80
N GLY A 226 16.52 -7.57 37.29
CA GLY A 226 17.02 -7.20 38.61
C GLY A 226 15.95 -7.03 39.68
N HIS A 227 14.74 -7.56 39.50
CA HIS A 227 13.58 -7.25 40.35
C HIS A 227 13.85 -7.49 41.85
N VAL A 228 14.47 -8.62 42.18
CA VAL A 228 14.82 -8.97 43.56
C VAL A 228 15.81 -7.97 44.15
N VAL A 229 16.82 -7.56 43.38
CA VAL A 229 17.82 -6.57 43.81
C VAL A 229 17.17 -5.22 44.04
N MET A 230 16.33 -4.77 43.10
CA MET A 230 15.60 -3.52 43.22
C MET A 230 14.74 -3.48 44.49
N LYS A 231 14.00 -4.57 44.79
CA LYS A 231 13.20 -4.72 46.02
C LYS A 231 14.07 -4.75 47.28
N ALA A 232 15.20 -5.47 47.25
CA ALA A 232 16.11 -5.60 48.40
C ALA A 232 16.72 -4.26 48.83
N TYR A 233 16.94 -3.34 47.88
CA TYR A 233 17.46 -2.00 48.15
C TYR A 233 16.37 -0.91 48.26
N SER A 234 15.08 -1.30 48.28
CA SER A 234 13.94 -0.36 48.31
C SER A 234 14.00 0.69 47.18
N GLY A 235 14.44 0.27 45.99
CA GLY A 235 14.69 1.13 44.83
C GLY A 235 13.46 1.44 43.95
N GLU A 236 12.26 1.04 44.37
CA GLU A 236 11.02 1.14 43.57
C GLU A 236 10.75 2.58 43.14
N ALA A 237 10.79 3.52 44.08
CA ALA A 237 10.46 4.92 43.83
C ALA A 237 11.44 5.56 42.82
N ALA A 238 12.74 5.26 42.94
CA ALA A 238 13.76 5.75 42.03
C ALA A 238 13.59 5.15 40.62
N SER A 239 13.27 3.85 40.54
CA SER A 239 13.00 3.18 39.27
C SER A 239 11.77 3.75 38.56
N VAL A 240 10.68 3.96 39.29
CA VAL A 240 9.45 4.56 38.75
C VAL A 240 9.69 6.02 38.32
N ALA A 241 10.48 6.80 39.07
CA ALA A 241 10.85 8.15 38.68
C ALA A 241 11.66 8.17 37.36
N LYS A 242 12.65 7.28 37.23
CA LYS A 242 13.43 7.13 35.99
C LYS A 242 12.54 6.70 34.81
N PHE A 243 11.67 5.71 35.03
CA PHE A 243 10.69 5.27 34.03
C PHE A 243 9.77 6.41 33.60
N SER A 244 9.23 7.20 34.54
CA SER A 244 8.34 8.32 34.25
C SER A 244 9.02 9.39 33.39
N LYS A 245 10.29 9.71 33.68
CA LYS A 245 11.09 10.65 32.87
C LYS A 245 11.27 10.15 31.43
N LEU A 246 11.66 8.89 31.27
CA LEU A 246 11.82 8.27 29.94
C LEU A 246 10.48 8.18 29.20
N ASN A 247 9.41 7.83 29.90
CA ASN A 247 8.08 7.73 29.35
C ASN A 247 7.54 9.09 28.88
N LEU A 248 7.83 10.18 29.60
CA LEU A 248 7.46 11.54 29.17
C LEU A 248 8.23 11.96 27.91
N GLN A 249 9.51 11.62 27.82
CA GLN A 249 10.30 11.85 26.60
C GLN A 249 9.77 11.05 25.42
N LEU A 250 9.41 9.79 25.66
CA LEU A 250 8.78 8.92 24.67
C LEU A 250 7.45 9.51 24.20
N TYR A 251 6.59 9.92 25.13
CA TYR A 251 5.31 10.58 24.83
C TYR A 251 5.50 11.83 23.97
N SER A 252 6.40 12.74 24.36
CA SER A 252 6.61 13.99 23.62
C SER A 252 7.15 13.77 22.20
N SER A 253 8.00 12.75 22.01
CA SER A 253 8.55 12.38 20.71
C SER A 253 7.50 11.68 19.84
N ALA A 254 6.75 10.75 20.44
CA ALA A 254 5.68 10.00 19.79
C ALA A 254 4.50 10.89 19.38
N TRP A 255 4.12 11.85 20.22
CA TRP A 255 3.05 12.79 19.88
C TRP A 255 3.44 13.64 18.65
N LYS A 256 4.67 14.16 18.61
CA LYS A 256 5.17 14.95 17.46
C LYS A 256 5.29 14.12 16.19
N SER A 257 5.84 12.91 16.26
CA SER A 257 5.98 12.01 15.10
C SER A 257 4.62 11.60 14.56
N GLN A 258 3.69 11.22 15.44
CA GLN A 258 2.36 10.77 15.05
C GLN A 258 1.50 11.91 14.51
N PHE A 259 1.59 13.11 15.10
CA PHE A 259 0.90 14.28 14.56
C PHE A 259 1.37 14.59 13.13
N LEU A 260 2.68 14.63 12.90
CA LEU A 260 3.25 14.91 11.57
C LEU A 260 2.88 13.82 10.55
N SER A 261 2.93 12.55 10.92
CA SER A 261 2.48 11.46 10.04
C SER A 261 0.97 11.49 9.81
N GLY A 262 0.18 11.86 10.83
CA GLY A 262 -1.25 12.04 10.73
C GLY A 262 -1.66 13.14 9.75
N MET A 263 -0.82 14.17 9.57
CA MET A 263 -1.03 15.22 8.57
C MET A 263 -0.90 14.74 7.12
N MET A 264 -0.31 13.57 6.86
CA MET A 264 -0.14 13.09 5.47
C MET A 264 -1.47 12.94 4.75
N GLN A 265 -2.49 12.35 5.39
CA GLN A 265 -3.80 12.14 4.77
C GLN A 265 -4.54 13.45 4.48
N PRO A 266 -4.68 14.40 5.44
CA PRO A 266 -5.25 15.72 5.16
C PRO A 266 -4.53 16.48 4.04
N VAL A 267 -3.20 16.46 4.02
CA VAL A 267 -2.41 17.11 2.96
C VAL A 267 -2.69 16.46 1.60
N MET A 268 -2.74 15.13 1.53
CA MET A 268 -3.08 14.40 0.31
C MET A 268 -4.49 14.76 -0.19
N GLN A 269 -5.47 14.81 0.72
CA GLN A 269 -6.83 15.17 0.37
C GLN A 269 -6.95 16.63 -0.08
N PHE A 270 -6.24 17.54 0.58
CA PHE A 270 -6.19 18.96 0.19
C PHE A 270 -5.62 19.14 -1.22
N VAL A 271 -4.46 18.52 -1.51
CA VAL A 271 -3.83 18.60 -2.83
C VAL A 271 -4.71 17.92 -3.90
N GLY A 272 -5.35 16.80 -3.55
CA GLY A 272 -6.32 16.14 -4.41
C GLY A 272 -7.51 17.04 -4.75
N ASN A 273 -8.07 17.75 -3.76
CA ASN A 273 -9.18 18.69 -3.95
C ASN A 273 -8.76 19.91 -4.79
N VAL A 274 -7.58 20.48 -4.56
CA VAL A 274 -7.01 21.54 -5.42
C VAL A 274 -6.88 21.04 -6.86
N GLY A 275 -6.39 19.81 -7.01
CA GLY A 275 -6.31 19.14 -8.29
C GLY A 275 -7.65 19.00 -9.00
N TYR A 276 -8.67 18.55 -8.28
CA TYR A 276 -10.04 18.45 -8.77
C TYR A 276 -10.57 19.80 -9.24
N VAL A 277 -10.39 20.87 -8.44
CA VAL A 277 -10.80 22.24 -8.81
C VAL A 277 -10.12 22.72 -10.09
N VAL A 278 -8.80 22.51 -10.22
CA VAL A 278 -8.05 22.88 -11.44
C VAL A 278 -8.61 22.14 -12.66
N VAL A 279 -8.89 20.84 -12.54
CA VAL A 279 -9.47 20.03 -13.61
C VAL A 279 -10.88 20.48 -13.96
N CYS A 280 -11.72 20.86 -12.98
CA CYS A 280 -13.06 21.39 -13.23
C CYS A 280 -13.03 22.73 -13.96
N ILE A 281 -12.17 23.67 -13.54
CA ILE A 281 -12.04 24.99 -14.18
C ILE A 281 -11.54 24.84 -15.62
N LEU A 282 -10.48 24.07 -15.83
CA LEU A 282 -9.93 23.84 -17.17
C LEU A 282 -10.88 23.04 -18.05
N GLY A 283 -11.55 22.04 -17.49
CA GLY A 283 -12.56 21.24 -18.19
C GLY A 283 -13.74 22.10 -18.65
N GLY A 284 -14.26 22.97 -17.77
CA GLY A 284 -15.32 23.92 -18.10
C GLY A 284 -14.88 24.93 -19.17
N TYR A 285 -13.68 25.50 -19.04
CA TYR A 285 -13.13 26.41 -20.05
C TYR A 285 -12.95 25.75 -21.41
N LEU A 286 -12.44 24.52 -21.45
CA LEU A 286 -12.26 23.75 -22.69
C LEU A 286 -13.60 23.34 -23.30
N ALA A 287 -14.63 23.09 -22.48
CA ALA A 287 -15.98 22.77 -22.96
C ALA A 287 -16.69 23.99 -23.56
N ILE A 288 -16.47 25.20 -23.03
CA ILE A 288 -17.03 26.45 -23.58
C ILE A 288 -16.36 26.84 -24.90
N ARG A 289 -15.05 26.55 -25.05
CA ARG A 289 -14.26 26.92 -26.23
C ARG A 289 -14.35 25.92 -27.38
N ARG A 290 -15.00 24.77 -27.17
CA ARG A 290 -15.23 23.74 -28.19
C ARG A 290 -16.61 23.90 -28.80
#